data_AF-Q2L6V0-F1
#
_entry.id   AF-Q2L6V0-F1
#
_cell.length_a   1.000
_cell.length_b   1.000
_cell.length_c   1.000
_cell.angle_alpha   90.00
_cell.angle_beta   90.00
_cell.angle_gamma   90.00
#
_symmetry.space_group_name_H-M   'P 1'
#
loop_
_entity.id
_entity.type
_entity.pdbx_description
1 polymer ?
#
loop_
_entity_poly.entity_id
_entity_poly.type
_entity_poly.pdbx_seq_one_letter_code
_entity_poly.pdbx_strand_id
1 'polypeptide(L)'
;MSMASAEASVVAPDLTIYHGDRKQSYQLADKGKMVVINRKNGVIVYMLRCVDGRRVYIEKSSEGASLILTNQRGKVIKALAGHY
;
A
#
# COMPACT_ATOMS: atom_id res chain seq x y z
N MET A 1 -24.68 -15.31 -17.73
CA MET A 1 -24.06 -13.97 -17.64
C MET A 1 -22.88 -14.07 -16.69
N SER A 2 -21.67 -14.13 -17.22
CA SER A 2 -20.44 -14.18 -16.43
C SER A 2 -20.15 -12.77 -15.94
N MET A 3 -20.20 -12.53 -14.62
CA MET A 3 -19.58 -11.34 -14.04
C MET A 3 -18.07 -11.50 -14.19
N ALA A 4 -17.53 -11.06 -15.33
CA ALA A 4 -16.12 -10.80 -15.45
C ALA A 4 -15.80 -9.73 -14.40
N SER A 5 -15.23 -10.19 -13.28
CA SER A 5 -14.61 -9.38 -12.25
C SER A 5 -13.86 -8.26 -12.96
N ALA A 6 -14.34 -7.03 -12.82
CA ALA A 6 -13.57 -5.88 -13.23
C ALA A 6 -12.21 -6.03 -12.54
N GLU A 7 -11.17 -6.33 -13.30
CA GLU A 7 -9.81 -6.12 -12.86
C GLU A 7 -9.72 -4.62 -12.65
N ALA A 8 -10.14 -4.15 -11.46
CA ALA A 8 -9.73 -2.87 -10.96
C ALA A 8 -8.21 -2.94 -11.06
N SER A 9 -7.66 -2.17 -12.01
CA SER A 9 -6.22 -2.01 -12.16
C SER A 9 -5.78 -1.22 -10.94
N VAL A 10 -5.70 -1.92 -9.80
CA VAL A 10 -5.34 -1.34 -8.53
C VAL A 10 -3.83 -1.17 -8.57
N VAL A 11 -3.41 0.05 -8.88
CA VAL A 11 -2.02 0.48 -8.82
C VAL A 11 -1.62 0.57 -7.35
N ALA A 12 -0.39 0.18 -7.03
CA ALA A 12 0.16 0.36 -5.68
C ALA A 12 -0.01 1.83 -5.24
N PRO A 13 -0.28 2.10 -3.94
CA PRO A 13 -0.52 3.46 -3.49
C PRO A 13 0.73 4.30 -3.70
N ASP A 14 0.53 5.57 -4.06
CA ASP A 14 1.63 6.48 -4.27
C ASP A 14 2.41 6.71 -2.96
N LEU A 15 3.73 6.58 -3.04
CA LEU A 15 4.66 6.81 -1.92
C LEU A 15 5.36 8.18 -2.02
N THR A 16 4.96 9.01 -2.99
CA THR A 16 5.39 10.40 -3.10
C THR A 16 4.98 11.17 -1.85
N ILE A 17 5.89 12.03 -1.40
CA ILE A 17 5.68 12.87 -0.22
C ILE A 17 5.33 14.26 -0.69
N TYR A 18 4.15 14.74 -0.32
CA TYR A 18 3.68 16.08 -0.62
C TYR A 18 3.97 17.04 0.54
N HIS A 19 3.85 18.34 0.27
CA HIS A 19 4.03 19.36 1.29
C HIS A 19 3.00 19.19 2.42
N GLY A 20 3.49 18.98 3.64
CA GLY A 20 2.68 18.77 4.84
C GLY A 20 2.49 17.30 5.22
N ASP A 21 2.90 16.36 4.38
CA ASP A 21 2.91 14.94 4.74
C ASP A 21 4.04 14.64 5.73
N ARG A 22 3.84 13.61 6.55
CA ARG A 22 4.86 13.11 7.48
C ARG A 22 5.23 11.68 7.13
N LYS A 23 6.47 11.48 6.70
CA LYS A 23 7.05 10.15 6.41
C LYS A 23 7.89 9.66 7.57
N GLN A 24 7.67 8.41 7.95
CA GLN A 24 8.53 7.66 8.84
C GLN A 24 9.04 6.40 8.11
N SER A 25 10.26 5.99 8.41
CA SER A 25 10.87 4.81 7.81
C SER A 25 11.63 4.03 8.89
N TYR A 26 11.36 2.74 8.96
CA TYR A 26 11.89 1.84 9.97
C TYR A 26 12.60 0.69 9.27
N GLN A 27 13.83 0.44 9.67
CA GLN A 27 14.55 -0.78 9.30
C GLN A 27 14.13 -1.88 10.27
N LEU A 28 13.68 -3.02 9.74
CA LEU A 28 13.24 -4.15 10.53
C LEU A 28 14.42 -5.07 10.87
N ALA A 29 14.27 -5.87 11.93
CA ALA A 29 15.32 -6.77 12.43
C ALA A 29 15.77 -7.80 11.37
N ASP A 30 14.87 -8.25 10.51
CA ASP A 30 15.16 -9.17 9.41
C ASP A 30 15.84 -8.52 8.20
N LYS A 31 16.07 -7.20 8.24
CA LYS A 31 16.50 -6.34 7.12
C LYS A 31 15.37 -5.91 6.15
N GLY A 32 14.12 -6.22 6.48
CA GLY A 32 12.96 -5.61 5.84
C GLY A 32 12.86 -4.11 6.14
N LYS A 33 11.91 -3.44 5.48
CA LYS A 33 11.67 -2.01 5.69
C LYS A 33 10.19 -1.72 5.81
N MET A 34 9.81 -0.96 6.83
CA MET A 34 8.48 -0.38 6.94
C MET A 34 8.53 1.12 6.66
N VAL A 35 7.57 1.61 5.88
CA VAL A 35 7.36 3.04 5.63
C VAL A 35 5.93 3.37 6.02
N VAL A 36 5.77 4.47 6.76
CA VAL A 36 4.47 5.02 7.14
C VAL A 36 4.42 6.45 6.64
N ILE A 37 3.36 6.80 5.91
CA ILE A 37 3.11 8.16 5.42
C ILE A 37 1.78 8.59 6.00
N ASN A 38 1.81 9.58 6.88
CA ASN A 38 0.61 10.28 7.33
C ASN A 38 0.41 11.47 6.41
N ARG A 39 -0.61 11.39 5.55
CA ARG A 39 -0.92 12.47 4.62
C ARG A 39 -1.67 13.59 5.31
N LYS A 40 -1.48 14.82 4.85
CA LYS A 40 -2.15 16.00 5.41
C LYS A 40 -3.68 15.89 5.38
N ASN A 41 -4.24 15.20 4.38
CA ASN A 41 -5.68 14.97 4.22
C ASN A 41 -6.26 13.87 5.13
N GLY A 42 -5.46 13.31 6.05
CA GLY A 42 -5.90 12.25 6.98
C GLY A 42 -5.75 10.83 6.44
N VAL A 43 -5.31 10.65 5.19
CA VAL A 43 -4.99 9.32 4.65
C VAL A 43 -3.69 8.82 5.27
N ILE A 44 -3.65 7.53 5.62
CA ILE A 44 -2.43 6.87 6.11
C ILE A 44 -2.05 5.77 5.13
N VAL A 45 -0.79 5.80 4.66
CA VAL A 45 -0.20 4.77 3.80
C VAL A 45 0.87 4.01 4.57
N TYR A 46 0.74 2.69 4.60
CA TYR A 46 1.74 1.76 5.10
C TYR A 46 2.33 1.00 3.92
N MET A 47 3.66 0.84 3.93
CA MET A 47 4.35 -0.08 3.03
C MET A 47 5.32 -0.93 3.84
N LEU A 48 5.17 -2.25 3.75
CA LEU A 48 6.13 -3.24 4.21
C LEU A 48 6.86 -3.80 3.00
N ARG A 49 8.19 -3.64 2.97
CA ARG A 49 9.07 -4.33 2.04
C ARG A 49 9.72 -5.50 2.77
N CYS A 50 9.39 -6.70 2.33
CA CYS A 50 10.03 -7.93 2.79
C CYS A 50 11.44 -8.07 2.20
N VAL A 51 12.28 -8.84 2.88
CA VAL A 51 13.67 -9.12 2.47
C VAL A 51 13.77 -9.78 1.09
N ASP A 52 12.75 -10.57 0.73
CA ASP A 52 12.65 -11.25 -0.55
C ASP A 52 12.21 -10.32 -1.70
N GLY A 53 11.95 -9.03 -1.40
CA GLY A 53 11.55 -8.01 -2.36
C GLY A 53 10.05 -7.88 -2.57
N ARG A 54 9.22 -8.76 -1.99
CA ARG A 54 7.76 -8.59 -1.98
C ARG A 54 7.37 -7.36 -1.17
N ARG A 55 6.20 -6.79 -1.50
CA ARG A 55 5.70 -5.61 -0.82
C ARG A 55 4.23 -5.78 -0.45
N VAL A 56 3.87 -5.30 0.72
CA VAL A 56 2.49 -5.16 1.18
C VAL A 56 2.24 -3.67 1.36
N TYR A 57 1.14 -3.19 0.78
CA TYR A 57 0.69 -1.82 0.91
C TYR A 57 -0.68 -1.80 1.57
N ILE A 58 -0.88 -0.88 2.50
CA ILE A 58 -2.18 -0.57 3.07
C ILE A 58 -2.40 0.93 2.93
N GLU A 59 -3.50 1.33 2.33
CA GLU A 59 -3.97 2.72 2.38
C GLU A 59 -5.27 2.76 3.18
N LYS A 60 -5.34 3.65 4.17
CA LYS A 60 -6.53 3.86 5.00
C LYS A 60 -6.96 5.31 4.90
N SER A 61 -8.24 5.52 4.64
CA SER A 61 -8.90 6.83 4.67
C SER A 61 -10.11 6.80 5.60
N SER A 62 -10.86 7.90 5.64
CA SER A 62 -12.17 7.95 6.31
C SER A 62 -13.25 7.15 5.58
N GLU A 63 -13.06 6.88 4.28
CA GLU A 63 -14.06 6.23 3.41
C GLU A 63 -13.86 4.72 3.29
N GLY A 64 -12.71 4.21 3.73
CA GLY A 64 -12.39 2.80 3.63
C GLY A 64 -10.91 2.49 3.77
N ALA A 65 -10.54 1.30 3.28
CA ALA A 65 -9.17 0.85 3.23
C ALA A 65 -8.91 -0.04 2.01
N SER A 66 -7.66 -0.02 1.54
CA SER A 66 -7.16 -0.95 0.52
C SER A 66 -5.92 -1.70 1.00
N LEU A 67 -5.75 -2.92 0.51
CA LEU A 67 -4.60 -3.79 0.73
C LEU A 67 -4.10 -4.29 -0.62
N ILE A 68 -2.81 -4.11 -0.89
CA ILE A 68 -2.18 -4.54 -2.15
C ILE A 68 -0.93 -5.35 -1.85
N LEU A 69 -0.79 -6.51 -2.48
CA LEU A 69 0.37 -7.40 -2.39
C LEU A 69 1.08 -7.46 -3.74
N THR A 70 2.40 -7.28 -3.74
CA THR A 70 3.22 -7.47 -4.95
C THR A 70 4.16 -8.66 -4.83
N ASN A 71 4.52 -9.22 -5.99
CA ASN A 71 5.64 -10.12 -6.08
C ASN A 71 6.97 -9.35 -5.94
N GLN A 72 8.09 -10.08 -6.03
CA GLN A 72 9.44 -9.55 -5.86
C GLN A 72 9.82 -8.51 -6.95
N ARG A 73 9.21 -8.64 -8.14
CA ARG A 73 9.40 -7.71 -9.27
C ARG A 73 8.48 -6.49 -9.21
N GLY A 74 7.66 -6.36 -8.17
CA GLY A 74 6.70 -5.26 -8.01
C GLY A 74 5.39 -5.44 -8.77
N LYS A 75 5.16 -6.58 -9.43
CA LYS A 75 3.86 -6.88 -10.06
C LYS A 75 2.83 -7.20 -8.97
N VAL A 76 1.65 -6.56 -9.06
CA VAL A 76 0.52 -6.85 -8.16
C VAL A 76 0.08 -8.31 -8.32
N ILE A 77 0.00 -9.02 -7.20
CA ILE A 77 -0.54 -10.39 -7.11
C ILE A 77 -2.01 -10.34 -6.68
N LYS A 78 -2.33 -9.47 -5.72
CA LYS A 78 -3.66 -9.35 -5.15
C LYS A 78 -3.90 -7.92 -4.69
N ALA A 79 -5.12 -7.46 -4.89
CA ALA A 79 -5.64 -6.23 -4.30
C ALA A 79 -6.99 -6.52 -3.68
N LEU A 80 -7.27 -5.87 -2.54
CA LEU A 80 -8.54 -5.86 -1.85
C LEU A 80 -8.86 -4.41 -1.49
N ALA A 81 -10.11 -4.00 -1.68
CA ALA A 81 -10.60 -2.70 -1.25
C ALA A 81 -11.92 -2.91 -0.53
N GLY A 82 -12.13 -2.15 0.55
CA GLY A 82 -13.36 -2.16 1.32
C GLY A 82 -13.72 -0.74 1.72
N HIS A 83 -15.02 -0.47 1.73
CA HIS A 83 -15.60 0.77 2.24
C HIS A 83 -16.18 0.51 3.63
N TYR A 84 -16.21 1.55 4.47
CA TYR A 84 -16.84 1.49 5.79
C TYR A 84 -18.35 1.66 5.71
#